data_AF-A0A3N5BNU9-F1
#
_entry.id   AF-A0A3N5BNU9-F1
#
_cell.length_a   1.000
_cell.length_b   1.000
_cell.length_c   1.000
_cell.angle_alpha   90.00
_cell.angle_beta   90.00
_cell.angle_gamma   90.00
#
_symmetry.space_group_name_H-M   'P 1'
#
loop_
_entity.id
_entity.type
_entity.pdbx_description
1 polymer ?
#
loop_
_entity_poly.entity_id
_entity_poly.type
_entity_poly.pdbx_seq_one_letter_code
_entity_poly.pdbx_strand_id
1 'polypeptide(L)'
;MVAPFPPEKGDYSIYLCSASWLEALYARCRAAGVPSELVKPRYILPQTALNSRCKANPSLIALAGRVITPVCCAGPQRHYIYILCDPELVALKIFAAPEVLAAAERVGVKPGTIFTEESCGTNALALAREHQRLVAIRGEQHYCKLFKDWWCVASPVKDPVGRTVGYLDISMHAEKELGLATAHLQTLVARIEDGFLQAELRARQRNGAAPAPSRLPPEVAEKLTPREREILEHLILEFTNQEIAAKLYLSLETVKKHRRNIYRKLGVQEPREFLRRLRNRSLY
;
A
#
# COMPACT_ATOMS: atom_id res chain seq x y z
N MET A 1 -20.87 15.77 32.56
CA MET A 1 -20.86 14.32 32.34
C MET A 1 -21.04 14.07 30.86
N VAL A 2 -19.96 13.75 30.14
CA VAL A 2 -20.01 13.49 28.70
C VAL A 2 -20.49 12.04 28.51
N ALA A 3 -21.59 11.86 27.79
CA ALA A 3 -22.17 10.55 27.54
C ALA A 3 -21.19 9.65 26.75
N PRO A 4 -21.16 8.33 27.01
CA PRO A 4 -20.33 7.40 26.25
C PRO A 4 -20.79 7.35 24.79
N PHE A 5 -19.85 7.54 23.87
CA PHE A 5 -20.09 7.42 22.43
C PHE A 5 -20.54 5.99 22.08
N PRO A 6 -21.42 5.82 21.08
CA PRO A 6 -21.83 4.50 20.62
C PRO A 6 -20.65 3.75 19.97
N PRO A 7 -20.62 2.41 20.04
CA PRO A 7 -19.50 1.62 19.51
C PRO A 7 -19.43 1.71 17.99
N GLU A 8 -18.24 2.00 17.45
CA GLU A 8 -17.96 2.06 16.01
C GLU A 8 -18.14 0.68 15.35
N LYS A 9 -18.84 0.66 14.20
CA LYS A 9 -18.91 -0.52 13.32
C LYS A 9 -17.60 -0.63 12.55
N GLY A 10 -16.87 -1.72 12.80
CA GLY A 10 -15.63 -2.12 12.13
C GLY A 10 -14.45 -2.11 13.10
N ASP A 11 -13.90 -3.28 13.44
CA ASP A 11 -12.72 -3.36 14.31
C ASP A 11 -11.45 -2.95 13.54
N TYR A 12 -11.14 -1.65 13.55
CA TYR A 12 -9.95 -1.09 12.91
C TYR A 12 -8.69 -1.22 13.80
N SER A 13 -8.79 -1.88 14.97
CA SER A 13 -7.65 -2.03 15.89
C SER A 13 -6.48 -2.78 15.28
N ILE A 14 -6.73 -3.65 14.30
CA ILE A 14 -5.72 -4.42 13.56
C ILE A 14 -4.71 -3.54 12.81
N TYR A 15 -5.08 -2.29 12.50
CA TYR A 15 -4.22 -1.35 11.79
C TYR A 15 -3.37 -0.49 12.72
N LEU A 16 -3.72 -0.43 14.02
CA LEU A 16 -3.06 0.42 14.99
C LEU A 16 -1.74 -0.17 15.49
N CYS A 17 -0.87 0.72 15.97
CA CYS A 17 0.38 0.32 16.62
C CYS A 17 0.14 -0.04 18.09
N SER A 18 0.67 -1.19 18.54
CA SER A 18 0.66 -1.57 19.96
C SER A 18 1.69 -0.75 20.75
N ALA A 19 1.51 -0.65 22.07
CA ALA A 19 2.43 0.09 22.93
C ALA A 19 3.87 -0.48 22.91
N SER A 20 4.00 -1.81 22.94
CA SER A 20 5.31 -2.48 22.87
C SER A 20 6.02 -2.25 21.54
N TRP A 21 5.26 -2.13 20.45
CA TRP A 21 5.81 -1.81 19.15
C TRP A 21 6.30 -0.36 19.09
N LEU A 22 5.54 0.60 19.61
CA LEU A 22 5.92 2.02 19.63
C LEU A 22 7.25 2.29 20.34
N GLU A 23 7.53 1.63 21.46
CA GLU A 23 8.81 1.80 22.15
C GLU A 23 10.02 1.39 21.28
N ALA A 24 9.88 0.32 20.50
CA ALA A 24 10.91 -0.10 19.56
C ALA A 24 11.08 0.93 18.42
N LEU A 25 9.97 1.46 17.89
CA LEU A 25 9.98 2.51 16.86
C LEU A 25 10.74 3.76 17.37
N TYR A 26 10.42 4.21 18.58
CA TYR A 26 11.05 5.38 19.18
C TYR A 26 12.53 5.15 19.50
N ALA A 27 12.90 3.95 19.93
CA ALA A 27 14.29 3.59 20.13
C ALA A 27 15.11 3.70 18.83
N ARG A 28 14.53 3.31 17.69
CA ARG A 28 15.19 3.48 16.37
C ARG A 28 15.35 4.94 16.00
N CYS A 29 14.31 5.77 16.20
CA CYS A 29 14.43 7.20 15.96
C CYS A 29 15.51 7.86 16.83
N ARG A 30 15.60 7.48 18.12
CA ARG A 30 16.67 7.94 19.02
C ARG A 30 18.05 7.50 18.53
N ALA A 31 18.20 6.24 18.14
CA ALA A 31 19.46 5.69 17.62
C ALA A 31 19.90 6.38 16.31
N ALA A 32 18.95 6.77 15.46
CA ALA A 32 19.19 7.54 14.24
C ALA A 32 19.41 9.06 14.48
N GLY A 33 19.43 9.50 15.75
CA GLY A 33 19.63 10.90 16.13
C GLY A 33 18.50 11.81 15.65
N VAL A 34 17.28 11.30 15.53
CA VAL A 34 16.10 12.09 15.16
C VAL A 34 15.58 12.82 16.41
N PRO A 35 15.49 14.16 16.41
CA PRO A 35 14.96 14.90 17.55
C PRO A 35 13.44 14.73 17.66
N SER A 36 12.90 14.46 18.85
CA SER A 36 11.44 14.42 19.07
C SER A 36 10.78 15.80 18.91
N GLU A 37 11.52 16.89 19.15
CA GLU A 37 11.06 18.27 18.95
C GLU A 37 11.13 18.74 17.48
N LEU A 38 11.41 17.84 16.54
CA LEU A 38 11.45 18.17 15.12
C LEU A 38 10.08 18.70 14.64
N VAL A 39 10.06 19.90 14.06
CA VAL A 39 8.85 20.59 13.56
C VAL A 39 8.80 20.72 12.03
N LYS A 40 9.83 20.24 11.31
CA LYS A 40 9.92 20.20 9.84
C LYS A 40 10.68 18.95 9.40
N PRO A 41 10.39 18.37 8.22
CA PRO A 41 11.18 17.24 7.70
C PRO A 41 12.68 17.58 7.59
N ARG A 42 13.57 16.65 7.95
CA ARG A 42 15.02 16.85 7.81
C ARG A 42 15.48 16.78 6.36
N TYR A 43 14.83 15.96 5.55
CA TYR A 43 15.23 15.72 4.16
C TYR A 43 14.08 16.02 3.18
N ILE A 44 14.39 16.86 2.20
CA ILE A 44 13.52 17.20 1.08
C ILE A 44 14.41 17.18 -0.17
N LEU A 45 14.00 16.44 -1.19
CA LEU A 45 14.72 16.39 -2.45
C LEU A 45 14.72 17.76 -3.16
N PRO A 46 15.85 18.14 -3.78
CA PRO A 46 15.88 19.23 -4.74
C PRO A 46 14.92 18.96 -5.91
N GLN A 47 14.40 20.03 -6.52
CA GLN A 47 13.41 19.93 -7.60
C GLN A 47 13.89 19.07 -8.78
N THR A 48 15.19 19.13 -9.12
CA THR A 48 15.78 18.32 -10.20
C THR A 48 15.70 16.82 -9.90
N ALA A 49 16.01 16.43 -8.66
CA ALA A 49 15.93 15.03 -8.23
C ALA A 49 14.46 14.56 -8.14
N LEU A 50 13.56 15.41 -7.63
CA LEU A 50 12.12 15.12 -7.62
C LEU A 50 11.58 14.91 -9.04
N ASN A 51 11.97 15.75 -10.00
CA ASN A 51 11.56 15.59 -11.39
C ASN A 51 11.98 14.23 -11.97
N SER A 52 13.18 13.76 -11.63
CA SER A 52 13.64 12.41 -12.00
C SER A 52 12.80 11.31 -11.37
N ARG A 53 12.44 11.44 -10.07
CA ARG A 53 11.51 10.52 -9.39
C ARG A 53 10.14 10.50 -10.06
N CYS A 54 9.59 11.65 -10.41
CA CYS A 54 8.30 11.73 -11.10
C CYS A 54 8.34 11.11 -12.50
N LYS A 55 9.43 11.32 -13.26
CA LYS A 55 9.63 10.70 -14.59
C LYS A 55 9.76 9.18 -14.52
N ALA A 56 10.27 8.65 -13.41
CA ALA A 56 10.36 7.21 -13.18
C ALA A 56 9.01 6.58 -12.77
N ASN A 57 8.06 7.38 -12.27
CA ASN A 57 6.77 6.91 -11.74
C ASN A 57 5.53 7.49 -12.45
N PRO A 58 5.49 7.59 -13.80
CA PRO A 58 4.44 8.33 -14.50
C PRO A 58 3.05 7.68 -14.34
N SER A 59 2.99 6.34 -14.37
CA SER A 59 1.74 5.59 -14.24
C SER A 59 1.11 5.76 -12.85
N LEU A 60 1.91 5.67 -11.79
CA LEU A 60 1.45 5.85 -10.42
C LEU A 60 0.85 7.25 -10.22
N ILE A 61 1.57 8.29 -10.66
CA ILE A 61 1.13 9.68 -10.55
C ILE A 61 -0.16 9.92 -11.34
N ALA A 62 -0.24 9.41 -12.58
CA ALA A 62 -1.41 9.59 -13.43
C ALA A 62 -2.66 8.89 -12.87
N LEU A 63 -2.52 7.65 -12.40
CA LEU A 63 -3.62 6.88 -11.81
C LEU A 63 -4.10 7.50 -10.50
N ALA A 64 -3.18 7.84 -9.59
CA ALA A 64 -3.51 8.55 -8.36
C ALA A 64 -4.22 9.88 -8.65
N GLY A 65 -3.71 10.64 -9.62
CA GLY A 65 -4.36 11.89 -10.06
C GLY A 65 -5.79 11.71 -10.53
N ARG A 66 -6.07 10.67 -11.32
CA ARG A 66 -7.43 10.36 -11.80
C ARG A 66 -8.38 9.94 -10.67
N VAL A 67 -7.87 9.21 -9.68
CA VAL A 67 -8.67 8.64 -8.59
C VAL A 67 -8.91 9.66 -7.46
N ILE A 68 -7.91 10.47 -7.11
CA ILE A 68 -7.92 11.31 -5.92
C ILE A 68 -8.45 12.72 -6.20
N THR A 69 -8.07 13.34 -7.34
CA THR A 69 -8.45 14.73 -7.66
C THR A 69 -9.97 15.00 -7.58
N PRO A 70 -10.87 14.10 -8.05
CA PRO A 70 -12.31 14.33 -7.97
C PRO A 70 -12.88 14.33 -6.55
N VAL A 71 -12.17 13.74 -5.57
CA VAL A 71 -12.67 13.51 -4.21
C VAL A 71 -11.94 14.33 -3.14
N CYS A 72 -10.74 14.85 -3.42
CA CYS A 72 -9.91 15.49 -2.40
C CYS A 72 -10.41 16.86 -1.92
N CYS A 73 -11.39 17.46 -2.60
CA CYS A 73 -11.92 18.80 -2.27
C CYS A 73 -13.43 18.80 -1.96
N ALA A 74 -14.07 17.63 -1.91
CA ALA A 74 -15.51 17.50 -1.72
C ALA A 74 -15.83 16.90 -0.35
N GLY A 75 -17.00 17.24 0.19
CA GLY A 75 -17.53 16.61 1.40
C GLY A 75 -16.60 16.73 2.63
N PRO A 76 -16.66 15.77 3.58
CA PRO A 76 -15.77 15.75 4.74
C PRO A 76 -14.29 15.60 4.36
N GLN A 77 -14.00 15.06 3.18
CA GLN A 77 -12.63 14.87 2.68
C GLN A 77 -11.89 16.17 2.35
N ARG A 78 -12.58 17.32 2.34
CA ARG A 78 -11.98 18.64 2.11
C ARG A 78 -10.86 18.97 3.11
N HIS A 79 -10.88 18.35 4.29
CA HIS A 79 -9.88 18.55 5.34
C HIS A 79 -8.73 17.52 5.31
N TYR A 80 -8.70 16.61 4.32
CA TYR A 80 -7.66 15.59 4.21
C TYR A 80 -6.47 16.05 3.39
N ILE A 81 -5.30 15.56 3.77
CA ILE A 81 -4.10 15.58 2.95
C ILE A 81 -3.86 14.18 2.43
N TYR A 82 -3.67 14.05 1.13
CA TYR A 82 -3.29 12.79 0.49
C TYR A 82 -1.84 12.91 0.03
N ILE A 83 -0.96 12.04 0.50
CA ILE A 83 0.47 12.06 0.14
C ILE A 83 0.78 10.79 -0.65
N LEU A 84 1.16 10.98 -1.92
CA LEU A 84 1.58 9.90 -2.80
C LEU A 84 3.11 9.83 -2.85
N CYS A 85 3.66 8.71 -2.42
CA CYS A 85 5.10 8.48 -2.38
C CYS A 85 5.56 7.39 -3.35
N ASP A 86 6.81 7.49 -3.81
CA ASP A 86 7.53 6.38 -4.43
C ASP A 86 7.94 5.30 -3.38
N PRO A 87 8.52 4.16 -3.80
CA PRO A 87 8.93 3.10 -2.87
C PRO A 87 9.95 3.54 -1.81
N GLU A 88 10.73 4.58 -2.09
CA GLU A 88 11.73 5.15 -1.17
C GLU A 88 11.13 6.19 -0.21
N LEU A 89 9.81 6.39 -0.25
CA LEU A 89 9.06 7.35 0.57
C LEU A 89 9.32 8.82 0.20
N VAL A 90 9.70 9.10 -1.03
CA VAL A 90 9.73 10.46 -1.57
C VAL A 90 8.33 10.85 -2.00
N ALA A 91 7.79 11.95 -1.44
CA ALA A 91 6.51 12.50 -1.87
C ALA A 91 6.57 12.99 -3.32
N LEU A 92 5.92 12.25 -4.23
CA LEU A 92 5.81 12.59 -5.63
C LEU A 92 4.76 13.68 -5.85
N LYS A 93 3.65 13.58 -5.12
CA LYS A 93 2.51 14.51 -5.23
C LYS A 93 1.72 14.55 -3.93
N ILE A 94 1.20 15.74 -3.62
CA ILE A 94 0.28 15.97 -2.52
C ILE A 94 -1.04 16.47 -3.12
N PHE A 95 -2.15 15.89 -2.66
CA PHE A 95 -3.50 16.33 -3.02
C PHE A 95 -4.19 16.80 -1.75
N ALA A 96 -4.83 17.96 -1.80
CA ALA A 96 -5.63 18.50 -0.72
C ALA A 96 -6.43 19.70 -1.26
N ALA A 97 -7.38 20.22 -0.48
CA ALA A 97 -7.93 21.54 -0.73
C ALA A 97 -6.81 22.62 -0.62
N PRO A 98 -6.87 23.72 -1.41
CA PRO A 98 -5.80 24.73 -1.45
C PRO A 98 -5.39 25.27 -0.07
N GLU A 99 -6.36 25.50 0.81
CA GLU A 99 -6.14 25.97 2.18
C GLU A 99 -5.36 24.97 3.05
N VAL A 100 -5.59 23.67 2.84
CA VAL A 100 -4.91 22.60 3.56
C VAL A 100 -3.50 22.40 2.99
N LEU A 101 -3.33 22.50 1.67
CA LEU A 101 -2.00 22.45 1.03
C LEU A 101 -1.10 23.57 1.55
N ALA A 102 -1.62 24.80 1.65
CA ALA A 102 -0.91 25.93 2.22
C ALA A 102 -0.56 25.75 3.71
N ALA A 103 -1.35 24.96 4.47
CA ALA A 103 -1.02 24.58 5.83
C ALA A 103 0.12 23.57 5.90
N ALA A 104 0.09 22.53 5.04
CA ALA A 104 1.15 21.53 4.94
C ALA A 104 2.50 22.16 4.57
N GLU A 105 2.50 23.11 3.62
CA GLU A 105 3.73 23.78 3.19
C GLU A 105 4.36 24.64 4.30
N ARG A 106 3.54 25.27 5.18
CA ARG A 106 4.05 26.05 6.33
C ARG A 106 4.85 25.19 7.32
N VAL A 107 4.49 23.92 7.47
CA VAL A 107 5.23 22.93 8.29
C VAL A 107 6.31 22.18 7.49
N GLY A 108 6.57 22.60 6.25
CA GLY A 108 7.64 22.07 5.40
C GLY A 108 7.31 20.78 4.66
N VAL A 109 6.07 20.30 4.73
CA VAL A 109 5.60 19.13 3.98
C VAL A 109 5.20 19.58 2.58
N LYS A 110 5.92 19.11 1.57
CA LYS A 110 5.71 19.46 0.16
C LYS A 110 6.18 18.32 -0.76
N PRO A 111 5.86 18.33 -2.07
CA PRO A 111 6.48 17.41 -3.00
C PRO A 111 8.01 17.43 -2.88
N GLY A 112 8.62 16.24 -2.83
CA GLY A 112 10.04 16.02 -2.57
C GLY A 112 10.37 15.72 -1.11
N THR A 113 9.47 15.95 -0.15
CA THR A 113 9.67 15.53 1.25
C THR A 113 9.91 14.02 1.31
N ILE A 114 10.93 13.61 2.06
CA ILE A 114 11.26 12.20 2.29
C ILE A 114 10.65 11.79 3.64
N PHE A 115 9.80 10.76 3.65
CA PHE A 115 9.05 10.32 4.83
C PHE A 115 9.67 9.12 5.57
N THR A 116 10.98 8.87 5.41
CA THR A 116 11.64 7.85 6.24
C THR A 116 11.69 8.27 7.72
N GLU A 117 11.92 7.31 8.62
CA GLU A 117 12.05 7.59 10.05
C GLU A 117 13.22 8.54 10.35
N GLU A 118 14.33 8.44 9.60
CA GLU A 118 15.49 9.33 9.76
C GLU A 118 15.16 10.79 9.41
N SER A 119 14.18 11.00 8.53
CA SER A 119 13.75 12.33 8.07
C SER A 119 12.68 12.95 8.95
N CYS A 120 11.66 12.17 9.31
CA CYS A 120 10.43 12.67 9.92
C CYS A 120 10.04 11.96 11.23
N GLY A 121 10.84 11.01 11.72
CA GLY A 121 10.49 10.14 12.84
C GLY A 121 9.43 9.10 12.47
N THR A 122 8.96 8.34 13.46
CA THR A 122 7.89 7.36 13.31
C THR A 122 6.63 7.99 12.71
N ASN A 123 6.20 7.49 11.55
CA ASN A 123 5.05 7.98 10.79
C ASN A 123 4.40 6.84 9.97
N ALA A 124 3.15 7.02 9.54
CA ALA A 124 2.38 5.96 8.87
C ALA A 124 3.06 5.42 7.60
N LEU A 125 3.63 6.28 6.75
CA LEU A 125 4.31 5.88 5.51
C LEU A 125 5.52 4.97 5.78
N ALA A 126 6.35 5.33 6.77
CA ALA A 126 7.49 4.52 7.17
C ALA A 126 7.07 3.13 7.67
N LEU A 127 6.01 3.07 8.49
CA LEU A 127 5.49 1.82 9.04
C LEU A 127 4.80 0.96 7.97
N ALA A 128 4.03 1.57 7.07
CA ALA A 128 3.42 0.87 5.95
C ALA A 128 4.48 0.23 5.04
N ARG A 129 5.63 0.89 4.84
CA ARG A 129 6.78 0.33 4.14
C ARG A 129 7.44 -0.82 4.90
N GLU A 130 7.66 -0.68 6.20
CA GLU A 130 8.27 -1.75 7.01
C GLU A 130 7.42 -3.02 7.00
N HIS A 131 6.09 -2.88 7.13
CA HIS A 131 5.19 -4.02 7.28
C HIS A 131 4.48 -4.46 6.00
N GLN A 132 4.66 -3.74 4.88
CA GLN A 132 4.01 -4.02 3.59
C GLN A 132 2.49 -4.18 3.70
N ARG A 133 1.86 -3.39 4.58
CA ARG A 133 0.41 -3.43 4.87
C ARG A 133 -0.12 -2.03 5.21
N LEU A 134 -1.44 -1.92 5.29
CA LEU A 134 -2.09 -0.73 5.83
C LEU A 134 -1.73 -0.58 7.33
N VAL A 135 -1.34 0.63 7.70
CA VAL A 135 -1.04 1.01 9.09
C VAL A 135 -1.74 2.32 9.41
N ALA A 136 -2.23 2.43 10.64
CA ALA A 136 -2.79 3.64 11.23
C ALA A 136 -1.93 4.08 12.42
N ILE A 137 -1.72 5.37 12.54
CA ILE A 137 -0.99 6.00 13.65
C ILE A 137 -1.78 7.22 14.15
N ARG A 138 -1.86 7.36 15.46
CA ARG A 138 -2.56 8.46 16.14
C ARG A 138 -1.60 9.58 16.49
N GLY A 139 -2.11 10.80 16.71
CA GLY A 139 -1.34 12.00 17.06
C GLY A 139 -0.12 11.74 17.95
N GLU A 140 -0.34 11.37 19.22
CA GLU A 140 0.74 11.12 20.18
C GLU A 140 1.62 9.90 19.87
N GLN A 141 1.20 9.03 18.96
CA GLN A 141 2.00 7.89 18.52
C GLN A 141 3.10 8.31 17.52
N HIS A 142 2.98 9.47 16.88
CA HIS A 142 4.08 10.04 16.11
C HIS A 142 5.25 10.41 17.03
N TYR A 143 6.47 10.04 16.63
CA TYR A 143 7.67 10.32 17.42
C TYR A 143 8.00 11.84 17.47
N CYS A 144 7.79 12.54 16.35
CA CYS A 144 8.14 13.95 16.20
C CYS A 144 6.94 14.88 16.41
N LYS A 145 7.18 16.04 17.02
CA LYS A 145 6.21 17.14 17.16
C LYS A 145 5.58 17.57 15.83
N LEU A 146 6.32 17.43 14.73
CA LEU A 146 5.89 17.65 13.35
C LEU A 146 4.50 17.07 13.03
N PHE A 147 4.15 15.89 13.57
CA PHE A 147 2.90 15.19 13.24
C PHE A 147 1.96 14.95 14.44
N LYS A 148 2.25 15.51 15.62
CA LYS A 148 1.43 15.22 16.82
C LYS A 148 -0.02 15.65 16.73
N ASP A 149 -0.32 16.66 15.91
CA ASP A 149 -1.68 17.13 15.65
C ASP A 149 -2.40 16.36 14.52
N TRP A 150 -1.80 15.26 14.04
CA TRP A 150 -2.27 14.50 12.90
C TRP A 150 -2.52 13.03 13.23
N TRP A 151 -3.59 12.51 12.66
CA TRP A 151 -3.88 11.09 12.57
C TRP A 151 -3.65 10.68 11.11
N CYS A 152 -2.93 9.58 10.90
CA CYS A 152 -2.49 9.19 9.58
C CYS A 152 -2.82 7.72 9.33
N VAL A 153 -3.24 7.42 8.11
CA VAL A 153 -3.38 6.06 7.58
C VAL A 153 -2.59 5.96 6.30
N ALA A 154 -1.74 4.95 6.18
CA ALA A 154 -0.95 4.72 4.99
C ALA A 154 -1.03 3.27 4.54
N SER A 155 -0.96 3.05 3.23
CA SER A 155 -0.99 1.73 2.61
C SER A 155 -0.02 1.64 1.44
N PRO A 156 0.62 0.49 1.22
CA PRO A 156 1.29 0.22 -0.05
C PRO A 156 0.28 0.24 -1.20
N VAL A 157 0.76 0.64 -2.37
CA VAL A 157 0.08 0.51 -3.67
C VAL A 157 0.86 -0.50 -4.48
N LYS A 158 0.19 -1.54 -4.99
CA LYS A 158 0.84 -2.65 -5.69
C LYS A 158 0.53 -2.66 -7.19
N ASP A 159 1.48 -3.12 -7.98
CA ASP A 159 1.22 -3.49 -9.37
C ASP A 159 0.49 -4.84 -9.46
N PRO A 160 0.05 -5.27 -10.65
CA PRO A 160 -0.65 -6.55 -10.82
C PRO A 160 0.22 -7.76 -10.50
N VAL A 161 1.55 -7.59 -10.53
CA VAL A 161 2.52 -8.58 -10.05
C VAL A 161 2.87 -8.38 -8.57
N GLY A 162 2.01 -7.72 -7.80
CA GLY A 162 2.09 -7.63 -6.35
C GLY A 162 3.30 -6.88 -5.80
N ARG A 163 4.10 -6.24 -6.65
CA ARG A 163 5.24 -5.41 -6.22
C ARG A 163 4.71 -4.07 -5.78
N THR A 164 5.21 -3.57 -4.66
CA THR A 164 4.87 -2.24 -4.18
C THR A 164 5.52 -1.18 -5.08
N VAL A 165 4.69 -0.42 -5.78
CA VAL A 165 5.12 0.67 -6.68
C VAL A 165 5.16 2.03 -6.00
N GLY A 166 4.62 2.12 -4.79
CA GLY A 166 4.61 3.33 -3.98
C GLY A 166 3.69 3.18 -2.77
N TYR A 167 3.44 4.29 -2.10
CA TYR A 167 2.58 4.35 -0.92
C TYR A 167 1.61 5.51 -1.04
N LEU A 168 0.42 5.33 -0.50
CA LEU A 168 -0.57 6.39 -0.36
C LEU A 168 -0.92 6.56 1.12
N ASP A 169 -0.84 7.80 1.58
CA ASP A 169 -1.23 8.22 2.92
C ASP A 169 -2.44 9.16 2.86
N ILE A 170 -3.29 9.09 3.87
CA ILE A 170 -4.27 10.12 4.22
C ILE A 170 -3.97 10.60 5.64
N SER A 171 -3.76 11.91 5.78
CA SER A 171 -3.58 12.60 7.05
C SER A 171 -4.79 13.49 7.36
N MET A 172 -5.27 13.46 8.61
CA MET A 172 -6.39 14.27 9.12
C MET A 172 -6.18 14.78 10.55
N HIS A 173 -7.02 15.72 10.99
CA HIS A 173 -6.95 16.38 12.31
C HIS A 173 -7.96 15.86 13.35
N ALA A 174 -8.72 14.80 13.06
CA ALA A 174 -9.73 14.29 13.97
C ALA A 174 -9.71 12.77 14.06
N GLU A 175 -9.44 12.24 15.26
CA GLU A 175 -9.37 10.80 15.50
C GLU A 175 -10.64 10.04 15.09
N LYS A 176 -11.81 10.62 15.35
CA LYS A 176 -13.13 10.04 15.01
C LYS A 176 -13.31 9.75 13.51
N GLU A 177 -12.43 10.30 12.67
CA GLU A 177 -12.48 10.10 11.23
C GLU A 177 -11.60 8.94 10.77
N LEU A 178 -10.80 8.34 11.66
CA LEU A 178 -9.80 7.33 11.32
C LEU A 178 -10.41 6.09 10.64
N GLY A 179 -11.58 5.61 11.11
CA GLY A 179 -12.28 4.48 10.48
C GLY A 179 -12.76 4.80 9.06
N LEU A 180 -13.36 5.98 8.87
CA LEU A 180 -13.80 6.46 7.55
C LEU A 180 -12.60 6.66 6.61
N ALA A 181 -11.53 7.27 7.11
CA ALA A 181 -10.32 7.48 6.35
C ALA A 181 -9.64 6.17 5.95
N THR A 182 -9.65 5.16 6.82
CA THR A 182 -9.13 3.82 6.52
C THR A 182 -9.89 3.19 5.35
N ALA A 183 -11.23 3.19 5.42
CA ALA A 183 -12.06 2.63 4.34
C ALA A 183 -11.91 3.42 3.02
N HIS A 184 -11.79 4.74 3.13
CA HIS A 184 -11.54 5.62 2.00
C HIS A 184 -10.18 5.34 1.35
N LEU A 185 -9.11 5.27 2.13
CA LEU A 185 -7.78 4.92 1.65
C LEU A 185 -7.77 3.56 0.93
N GLN A 186 -8.37 2.53 1.52
CA GLN A 186 -8.47 1.21 0.90
C GLN A 186 -9.18 1.27 -0.47
N THR A 187 -10.25 2.05 -0.56
CA THR A 187 -10.98 2.26 -1.82
C THR A 187 -10.12 2.98 -2.86
N LEU A 188 -9.39 4.02 -2.48
CA LEU A 188 -8.51 4.75 -3.39
C LEU A 188 -7.36 3.86 -3.88
N VAL A 189 -6.70 3.12 -2.98
CA VAL A 189 -5.63 2.19 -3.34
C VAL A 189 -6.17 1.12 -4.30
N ALA A 190 -7.27 0.45 -3.99
CA ALA A 190 -7.85 -0.57 -4.86
C ALA A 190 -8.17 -0.04 -6.28
N ARG A 191 -8.65 1.21 -6.39
CA ARG A 191 -8.91 1.85 -7.70
C ARG A 191 -7.63 2.19 -8.46
N ILE A 192 -6.55 2.55 -7.77
CA ILE A 192 -5.24 2.78 -8.39
C ILE A 192 -4.67 1.45 -8.88
N GLU A 193 -4.72 0.40 -8.06
CA GLU A 193 -4.24 -0.96 -8.40
C GLU A 193 -5.03 -1.57 -9.57
N ASP A 194 -6.37 -1.45 -9.59
CA ASP A 194 -7.18 -1.83 -10.76
C ASP A 194 -6.75 -1.05 -12.01
N GLY A 195 -6.46 0.25 -11.87
CA GLY A 195 -5.93 1.07 -12.95
C GLY A 195 -4.65 0.51 -13.58
N PHE A 196 -3.74 -0.05 -12.76
CA PHE A 196 -2.55 -0.74 -13.25
C PHE A 196 -2.90 -2.03 -13.98
N LEU A 197 -3.80 -2.85 -13.42
CA LEU A 197 -4.25 -4.10 -14.03
C LEU A 197 -4.88 -3.85 -15.41
N GLN A 198 -5.77 -2.86 -15.51
CA GLN A 198 -6.42 -2.50 -16.77
C GLN A 198 -5.41 -1.99 -17.81
N ALA A 199 -4.40 -1.22 -17.39
CA ALA A 199 -3.35 -0.75 -18.28
C ALA A 199 -2.53 -1.92 -18.85
N GLU A 200 -2.19 -2.91 -18.01
CA GLU A 200 -1.47 -4.10 -18.44
C GLU A 200 -2.30 -4.96 -19.40
N LEU A 201 -3.57 -5.22 -19.08
CA LEU A 201 -4.48 -5.99 -19.95
C LEU A 201 -4.63 -5.34 -21.33
N ARG A 202 -4.76 -4.01 -21.39
CA ARG A 202 -4.83 -3.25 -22.65
C ARG A 202 -3.53 -3.33 -23.45
N ALA A 203 -2.37 -3.26 -22.78
CA ALA A 203 -1.08 -3.41 -23.44
C ALA A 203 -0.91 -4.81 -24.05
N ARG A 204 -1.32 -5.86 -23.33
CA ARG A 204 -1.31 -7.25 -23.83
C ARG A 204 -2.22 -7.46 -25.04
N GLN A 205 -3.44 -6.94 -24.98
CA GLN A 205 -4.40 -7.00 -26.10
C GLN A 205 -3.86 -6.30 -27.36
N ARG A 206 -3.22 -5.14 -27.20
CA ARG A 206 -2.61 -4.40 -28.33
C ARG A 206 -1.42 -5.13 -28.93
N ASN A 207 -0.62 -5.80 -28.11
CA ASN A 207 0.62 -6.45 -28.56
C ASN A 207 0.41 -7.89 -29.01
N GLY A 208 -0.83 -8.41 -29.03
CA GLY A 208 -1.12 -9.81 -29.35
C GLY A 208 -0.40 -10.81 -28.43
N ALA A 209 0.07 -10.34 -27.27
CA ALA A 209 1.02 -11.05 -26.44
C ALA A 209 0.30 -12.06 -25.52
N ALA A 210 0.84 -13.27 -25.48
CA ALA A 210 0.52 -14.30 -24.49
C ALA A 210 0.61 -13.72 -23.05
N PRO A 211 -0.12 -14.31 -22.06
CA PRO A 211 -0.15 -13.79 -20.69
C PRO A 211 1.26 -13.56 -20.12
N ALA A 212 1.40 -12.58 -19.22
CA ALA A 212 2.69 -12.18 -18.64
C ALA A 212 3.56 -13.37 -18.23
N PRO A 213 4.90 -13.21 -18.25
CA PRO A 213 5.79 -14.23 -17.74
C PRO A 213 5.31 -14.60 -16.33
N SER A 214 4.92 -15.87 -16.18
CA SER A 214 4.46 -16.37 -14.89
C SER A 214 5.55 -16.11 -13.86
N ARG A 215 5.17 -15.73 -12.63
CA ARG A 215 6.13 -15.70 -11.51
C ARG A 215 6.64 -17.08 -11.12
N LEU A 216 6.08 -18.10 -11.76
CA LEU A 216 6.50 -19.48 -11.66
C LEU A 216 7.83 -19.65 -12.43
N PRO A 217 8.79 -20.39 -11.87
CA PRO A 217 9.97 -20.83 -12.61
C PRO A 217 9.59 -21.40 -13.99
N PRO A 218 10.37 -21.15 -15.06
CA PRO A 218 10.03 -21.59 -16.42
C PRO A 218 9.68 -23.09 -16.49
N GLU A 219 10.44 -23.90 -15.76
CA GLU A 219 10.26 -25.34 -15.57
C GLU A 219 8.88 -25.76 -15.01
N VAL A 220 8.24 -24.89 -14.23
CA VAL A 220 6.88 -25.07 -13.68
C VAL A 220 5.84 -24.51 -14.64
N ALA A 221 6.12 -23.33 -15.21
CA ALA A 221 5.22 -22.65 -16.13
C ALA A 221 4.91 -23.51 -17.37
N GLU A 222 5.94 -24.08 -17.99
CA GLU A 222 5.83 -24.89 -19.21
C GLU A 222 4.95 -26.14 -19.03
N LYS A 223 4.89 -26.69 -17.81
CA LYS A 223 4.10 -27.90 -17.49
C LYS A 223 2.61 -27.63 -17.24
N LEU A 224 2.23 -26.36 -17.08
CA LEU A 224 0.87 -25.96 -16.70
C LEU A 224 0.16 -25.21 -17.82
N THR A 225 -1.15 -25.42 -17.90
CA THR A 225 -2.00 -24.57 -18.76
C THR A 225 -2.11 -23.16 -18.18
N PRO A 226 -2.48 -22.14 -18.98
CA PRO A 226 -2.67 -20.78 -18.49
C PRO A 226 -3.58 -20.70 -17.24
N ARG A 227 -4.70 -21.45 -17.24
CA ARG A 227 -5.63 -21.47 -16.12
C ARG A 227 -5.08 -22.17 -14.87
N GLU A 228 -4.24 -23.18 -15.05
CA GLU A 228 -3.55 -23.84 -13.95
C GLU A 228 -2.46 -22.95 -13.34
N ARG A 229 -1.79 -22.12 -14.14
CA ARG A 229 -0.82 -21.13 -13.65
C ARG A 229 -1.49 -20.09 -12.75
N GLU A 230 -2.60 -19.50 -13.20
CA GLU A 230 -3.36 -18.52 -12.42
C GLU A 230 -3.82 -19.08 -11.06
N ILE A 231 -4.31 -20.33 -11.05
CA ILE A 231 -4.72 -20.99 -9.81
C ILE A 231 -3.51 -21.27 -8.91
N LEU A 232 -2.37 -21.70 -9.47
CA LEU A 232 -1.16 -21.94 -8.70
C LEU A 232 -0.60 -20.63 -8.08
N GLU A 233 -0.65 -19.51 -8.80
CA GLU A 233 -0.25 -18.20 -8.27
C GLU A 233 -1.08 -17.81 -7.04
N HIS A 234 -2.39 -18.04 -7.07
CA HIS A 234 -3.21 -17.78 -5.89
C HIS A 234 -2.98 -18.77 -4.74
N LEU A 235 -2.63 -20.03 -5.04
CA LEU A 235 -2.25 -21.00 -4.01
C LEU A 235 -0.93 -20.61 -3.32
N ILE A 236 0.02 -20.01 -4.05
CA ILE A 236 1.28 -19.49 -3.48
C ILE A 236 1.00 -18.31 -2.52
N LEU A 237 -0.03 -17.52 -2.80
CA LEU A 237 -0.53 -16.44 -1.95
C LEU A 237 -1.42 -16.92 -0.79
N GLU A 238 -1.49 -18.24 -0.56
CA GLU A 238 -2.26 -18.88 0.51
C GLU A 238 -3.78 -18.61 0.47
N PHE A 239 -4.34 -18.20 -0.68
CA PHE A 239 -5.78 -18.10 -0.83
C PHE A 239 -6.46 -19.47 -0.73
N THR A 240 -7.60 -19.49 -0.07
CA THR A 240 -8.48 -20.67 0.01
C THR A 240 -9.14 -20.95 -1.34
N ASN A 241 -9.58 -22.19 -1.56
CA ASN A 241 -10.28 -22.55 -2.80
C ASN A 241 -11.54 -21.68 -3.05
N GLN A 242 -12.21 -21.20 -1.98
CA GLN A 242 -13.36 -20.29 -2.09
C GLN A 242 -12.94 -18.89 -2.54
N GLU A 243 -11.88 -18.33 -1.96
CA GLU A 243 -11.35 -17.02 -2.37
C GLU A 243 -10.83 -17.05 -3.80
N ILE A 244 -10.17 -18.13 -4.20
CA ILE A 244 -9.72 -18.35 -5.58
C ILE A 244 -10.91 -18.41 -6.53
N ALA A 245 -11.96 -19.15 -6.17
CA ALA A 245 -13.18 -19.26 -6.96
C ALA A 245 -13.84 -17.88 -7.18
N ALA A 246 -13.95 -17.08 -6.11
CA ALA A 246 -14.47 -15.73 -6.17
C ALA A 246 -13.60 -14.79 -7.03
N LYS A 247 -12.27 -14.82 -6.85
CA LYS A 247 -11.32 -13.97 -7.57
C LYS A 247 -11.24 -14.28 -9.06
N LEU A 248 -11.34 -15.55 -9.43
CA LEU A 248 -11.21 -16.01 -10.81
C LEU A 248 -12.57 -16.20 -11.52
N TYR A 249 -13.69 -15.90 -10.85
CA TYR A 249 -15.04 -16.14 -11.34
C TYR A 249 -15.25 -17.61 -11.78
N LEU A 250 -14.82 -18.55 -10.93
CA LEU A 250 -14.95 -20.00 -11.15
C LEU A 250 -15.88 -20.63 -10.11
N SER A 251 -16.39 -21.82 -10.44
CA SER A 251 -17.00 -22.67 -9.41
C SER A 251 -15.93 -23.27 -8.49
N LEU A 252 -16.28 -23.48 -7.22
CA LEU A 252 -15.42 -24.13 -6.23
C LEU A 252 -14.90 -25.50 -6.71
N GLU A 253 -15.76 -26.27 -7.38
CA GLU A 253 -15.41 -27.59 -7.93
C GLU A 253 -14.40 -27.50 -9.07
N THR A 254 -14.50 -26.47 -9.91
CA THR A 254 -13.51 -26.19 -10.97
C THR A 254 -12.15 -25.87 -10.36
N VAL A 255 -12.09 -25.07 -9.30
CA VAL A 255 -10.84 -24.77 -8.57
C VAL A 255 -10.23 -26.04 -7.96
N LYS A 256 -11.03 -26.86 -7.28
CA LYS A 256 -10.55 -28.15 -6.71
C LYS A 256 -10.03 -29.09 -7.80
N LYS A 257 -10.67 -29.13 -8.97
CA LYS A 257 -10.24 -29.95 -10.12
C LYS A 257 -8.90 -29.46 -10.66
N HIS A 258 -8.75 -28.16 -10.91
CA HIS A 258 -7.48 -27.60 -11.38
C HIS A 258 -6.35 -27.78 -10.36
N ARG A 259 -6.60 -27.58 -9.06
CA ARG A 259 -5.62 -27.82 -8.00
C ARG A 259 -5.10 -29.26 -8.01
N ARG A 260 -5.98 -30.26 -8.15
CA ARG A 260 -5.56 -31.67 -8.32
C ARG A 260 -4.71 -31.87 -9.57
N ASN A 261 -5.10 -31.27 -10.69
CA ASN A 261 -4.35 -31.39 -11.93
C ASN A 261 -2.96 -30.75 -11.84
N ILE A 262 -2.84 -29.59 -11.19
CA ILE A 262 -1.57 -28.90 -10.93
C ILE A 262 -0.62 -29.81 -10.17
N TYR A 263 -1.03 -30.33 -9.01
CA TYR A 263 -0.16 -31.18 -8.19
C TYR A 263 0.25 -32.47 -8.91
N ARG A 264 -0.66 -33.07 -9.68
CA ARG A 264 -0.36 -34.24 -10.50
C ARG A 264 0.66 -33.92 -11.60
N LYS A 265 0.48 -32.83 -12.35
CA LYS A 265 1.39 -32.42 -13.44
C LYS A 265 2.79 -32.04 -12.95
N LEU A 266 2.88 -31.54 -11.73
CA LEU A 266 4.13 -31.10 -11.12
C LEU A 266 4.78 -32.17 -10.23
N GLY A 267 4.16 -33.36 -10.09
CA GLY A 267 4.69 -34.44 -9.25
C GLY A 267 4.76 -34.10 -7.76
N VAL A 268 3.88 -33.23 -7.28
CA VAL A 268 3.92 -32.71 -5.91
C VAL A 268 3.31 -33.75 -4.96
N GLN A 269 4.15 -34.37 -4.13
CA GLN A 269 3.72 -35.24 -3.05
C GLN A 269 3.37 -34.47 -1.77
N GLU A 270 4.06 -33.33 -1.54
CA GLU A 270 3.86 -32.47 -0.37
C GLU A 270 3.46 -31.03 -0.78
N PRO A 271 2.15 -30.74 -0.88
CA PRO A 271 1.65 -29.43 -1.35
C PRO A 271 2.14 -28.24 -0.52
N ARG A 272 2.18 -28.37 0.81
CA ARG A 272 2.60 -27.28 1.70
C ARG A 272 4.05 -26.89 1.49
N GLU A 273 4.94 -27.89 1.43
CA GLU A 273 6.36 -27.67 1.22
C GLU A 273 6.65 -27.12 -0.19
N PHE A 274 5.95 -27.63 -1.19
CA PHE A 274 6.05 -27.13 -2.57
C PHE A 274 5.66 -25.66 -2.70
N LEU A 275 4.50 -25.27 -2.16
CA LEU A 275 4.04 -23.88 -2.20
C LEU A 275 4.98 -22.96 -1.41
N ARG A 276 5.51 -23.43 -0.26
CA ARG A 276 6.51 -22.70 0.55
C ARG A 276 7.79 -22.43 -0.24
N ARG A 277 8.32 -23.43 -0.96
CA ARG A 277 9.52 -23.28 -1.82
C ARG A 277 9.31 -22.29 -2.95
N LEU A 278 8.16 -22.35 -3.63
CA LEU A 278 7.83 -21.40 -4.69
C LEU A 278 7.67 -19.97 -4.16
N ARG A 279 7.05 -19.80 -2.99
CA ARG A 279 6.92 -18.49 -2.34
C ARG A 279 8.29 -17.87 -2.04
N ASN A 280 9.21 -18.65 -1.49
CA ASN A 280 10.54 -18.15 -1.13
C ASN A 280 11.39 -17.80 -2.37
N ARG A 281 11.12 -18.40 -3.54
CA ARG A 281 11.74 -18.02 -4.82
C ARG A 281 11.08 -16.82 -5.51
N SER A 282 9.79 -16.56 -5.25
CA SER A 282 9.05 -15.43 -5.84
C SER A 282 9.28 -14.10 -5.11
N LEU A 283 10.06 -14.12 -4.01
CA LEU A 283 10.46 -12.97 -3.20
C LEU A 283 11.86 -12.42 -3.55
N TYR A 284 12.49 -12.94 -4.61
CA TYR A 284 13.76 -12.46 -5.16
C TYR A 284 13.61 -12.09 -6.64
#